data_AF-A0A8S8XZN9-F1
#
_entry.id   AF-A0A8S8XZN9-F1
#
_cell.length_a   1.000
_cell.length_b   1.000
_cell.length_c   1.000
_cell.angle_alpha   90.00
_cell.angle_beta   90.00
_cell.angle_gamma   90.00
#
_symmetry.space_group_name_H-M   'P 1'
#
loop_
_entity.id
_entity.type
_entity.pdbx_description
1 polymer ?
#
loop_
_entity_poly.entity_id
_entity_poly.type
_entity_poly.pdbx_seq_one_letter_code
_entity_poly.pdbx_strand_id
1 'polypeptide(L)'
;MSVNIVEDTHNFLAMLEKKINVDRNSYSNKVLISGMGGSGIGGRIMETLANCEDIGEIFSWNNYGIPAWMTSNDNVICISYSGNTAETLSAAKKAHEMGCQIEVITTGGELGDLADEHNWHKNYC
;
A
#
# COMPACT_ATOMS: atom_id res chain seq x y z
N MET A 1 -7.13 26.86 -2.97
CA MET A 1 -5.74 26.59 -3.35
C MET A 1 -5.73 26.48 -4.86
N SER A 2 -5.11 27.42 -5.59
CA SER A 2 -5.05 27.35 -7.06
C SER A 2 -3.95 26.38 -7.45
N VAL A 3 -4.32 25.28 -8.09
CA VAL A 3 -3.40 24.24 -8.57
C VAL A 3 -2.67 24.78 -9.80
N ASN A 4 -1.33 24.88 -9.75
CA ASN A 4 -0.50 25.27 -10.88
C ASN A 4 0.13 24.02 -11.49
N ILE A 5 -0.38 23.59 -12.64
CA ILE A 5 0.06 22.38 -13.32
C ILE A 5 1.57 22.37 -13.64
N VAL A 6 2.16 23.54 -13.87
CA VAL A 6 3.61 23.66 -14.15
C VAL A 6 4.40 23.33 -12.88
N GLU A 7 3.99 23.88 -11.74
CA GLU A 7 4.62 23.63 -10.45
C GLU A 7 4.47 22.16 -10.03
N ASP A 8 3.27 21.58 -10.17
CA ASP A 8 3.04 20.16 -9.88
C ASP A 8 3.88 19.23 -10.76
N THR A 9 4.03 19.58 -12.04
CA THR A 9 4.89 18.82 -12.95
C THR A 9 6.35 18.89 -12.52
N HIS A 10 6.85 20.07 -12.13
CA HIS A 10 8.21 20.20 -11.61
C HIS A 10 8.41 19.41 -10.31
N ASN A 11 7.45 19.44 -9.39
CA ASN A 11 7.48 18.66 -8.16
C ASN A 11 7.53 17.15 -8.46
N PHE A 12 6.69 16.68 -9.37
CA PHE A 12 6.69 15.27 -9.80
C PHE A 12 8.04 14.84 -10.39
N LEU A 13 8.63 15.66 -11.27
CA LEU A 13 9.94 15.36 -11.85
C LEU A 13 11.06 15.34 -10.79
N ALA A 14 11.04 16.29 -9.84
CA ALA A 14 12.00 16.31 -8.75
C ALA A 14 11.90 15.07 -7.83
N MET A 15 10.71 14.47 -7.69
CA MET A 15 10.54 13.20 -6.98
C MET A 15 11.29 12.05 -7.66
N LEU A 16 11.38 12.04 -8.99
CA LEU A 16 12.09 10.99 -9.74
C LEU A 16 13.61 11.08 -9.59
N GLU A 17 14.15 12.28 -9.35
CA GLU A 17 15.58 12.50 -9.13
C GLU A 17 16.01 12.18 -7.70
N LYS A 18 15.06 12.04 -6.78
CA LYS A 18 15.34 11.80 -5.37
C LYS A 18 15.83 10.37 -5.15
N LYS A 19 17.11 10.23 -4.82
CA LYS A 19 17.68 8.94 -4.42
C LYS A 19 17.20 8.56 -3.02
N ILE A 20 16.42 7.50 -2.93
CA ILE A 20 16.04 6.89 -1.64
C ILE A 20 17.02 5.76 -1.36
N ASN A 21 17.76 5.87 -0.25
CA ASN A 21 18.54 4.75 0.27
C ASN A 21 17.59 3.83 1.04
N VAL A 22 17.19 2.73 0.41
CA VAL A 22 16.42 1.67 1.05
C VAL A 22 17.41 0.67 1.64
N ASP A 23 17.36 0.47 2.95
CA ASP A 23 18.02 -0.67 3.57
C ASP A 23 17.27 -1.95 3.18
N ARG A 24 17.93 -2.79 2.38
CA ARG A 24 17.37 -4.02 1.81
C ARG A 24 17.59 -5.24 2.71
N ASN A 25 17.98 -5.04 3.96
CA ASN A 25 18.14 -6.15 4.91
C ASN A 25 16.91 -7.08 4.85
N SER A 26 17.19 -8.37 4.69
CA SER A 26 16.31 -9.36 4.04
C SER A 26 14.88 -9.38 4.58
N TYR A 27 13.95 -8.79 3.83
CA TYR A 27 12.52 -9.09 3.99
C TYR A 27 12.26 -10.45 3.36
N SER A 28 12.02 -11.47 4.19
CA SER A 28 11.75 -12.84 3.73
C SER A 28 10.28 -13.11 3.42
N ASN A 29 9.38 -12.19 3.76
CA ASN A 29 7.94 -12.41 3.73
C ASN A 29 7.31 -11.63 2.57
N LYS A 30 6.22 -12.15 2.02
CA LYS A 30 5.52 -11.53 0.88
C LYS A 30 4.83 -10.24 1.33
N VAL A 31 4.70 -9.30 0.41
CA VAL A 31 3.96 -8.05 0.62
C VAL A 31 2.80 -7.97 -0.36
N LEU A 32 1.58 -7.89 0.15
CA LEU A 32 0.38 -7.59 -0.64
C LEU A 32 0.08 -6.09 -0.55
N ILE A 33 -0.02 -5.40 -1.68
CA ILE A 33 -0.41 -3.98 -1.72
C ILE A 33 -1.84 -3.87 -2.25
N SER A 34 -2.78 -3.59 -1.37
CA SER A 34 -4.21 -3.48 -1.69
C SER A 34 -4.63 -2.04 -1.97
N GLY A 35 -5.17 -1.78 -3.15
CA GLY A 35 -5.68 -0.47 -3.52
C GLY A 35 -6.37 -0.45 -4.88
N MET A 36 -7.34 0.46 -5.05
CA MET A 36 -8.07 0.65 -6.30
C MET A 36 -7.63 1.92 -7.03
N GLY A 37 -7.70 1.90 -8.37
CA GLY A 37 -7.42 3.07 -9.21
C GLY A 37 -6.07 3.74 -8.88
N GLY A 38 -6.11 5.05 -8.61
CA GLY A 38 -4.91 5.82 -8.21
C GLY A 38 -4.25 5.34 -6.92
N SER A 39 -5.00 4.74 -5.99
CA SER A 39 -4.42 4.12 -4.77
C SER A 39 -3.76 2.77 -5.05
N GLY A 40 -4.13 2.09 -6.15
CA GLY A 40 -3.55 0.82 -6.57
C GLY A 40 -2.34 0.92 -7.49
N ILE A 41 -2.12 2.08 -8.15
CA ILE A 41 -1.03 2.22 -9.13
C ILE A 41 0.35 2.05 -8.51
N GLY A 42 0.55 2.55 -7.28
CA GLY A 42 1.81 2.38 -6.54
C GLY A 42 2.13 0.91 -6.31
N GLY A 43 1.12 0.09 -5.99
CA GLY A 43 1.28 -1.35 -5.83
C GLY A 43 1.72 -2.06 -7.12
N ARG A 44 1.12 -1.70 -8.26
CA ARG A 44 1.48 -2.25 -9.58
C ARG A 44 2.90 -1.88 -10.02
N ILE A 45 3.30 -0.63 -9.77
CA ILE A 45 4.66 -0.17 -10.05
C ILE A 45 5.65 -0.97 -9.19
N MET A 46 5.38 -1.13 -7.90
CA MET A 46 6.25 -1.88 -6.98
C MET A 46 6.32 -3.37 -7.33
N GLU A 47 5.21 -4.01 -7.68
CA GLU A 47 5.19 -5.40 -8.17
C GLU A 47 6.05 -5.56 -9.43
N THR A 48 5.94 -4.63 -10.39
CA THR A 48 6.76 -4.65 -11.61
C THR A 48 8.24 -4.47 -11.28
N LEU A 49 8.58 -3.49 -10.44
CA LEU A 49 9.95 -3.20 -10.04
C LEU A 49 10.56 -4.37 -9.27
N ALA A 50 9.81 -4.99 -8.37
CA ALA A 50 10.26 -6.13 -7.58
C ALA A 50 10.62 -7.32 -8.48
N ASN A 51 9.82 -7.57 -9.52
CA ASN A 51 10.10 -8.60 -10.51
C ASN A 51 11.31 -8.27 -11.41
N CYS A 52 11.51 -7.00 -11.77
CA CYS A 52 12.63 -6.59 -12.62
C CYS A 52 13.98 -6.56 -11.88
N GLU A 53 13.97 -6.17 -10.62
CA GLU A 53 15.17 -5.84 -9.84
C GLU A 53 15.45 -6.83 -8.69
N ASP A 54 14.69 -7.94 -8.62
CA ASP A 54 14.81 -8.99 -7.61
C ASP A 54 14.80 -8.43 -6.17
N ILE A 55 13.84 -7.55 -5.88
CA ILE A 55 13.73 -6.86 -4.58
C ILE A 55 13.01 -7.73 -3.55
N GLY A 56 12.18 -8.68 -4.00
CA GLY A 56 11.41 -9.58 -3.16
C GLY A 56 10.04 -9.90 -3.76
N GLU A 57 9.21 -10.60 -2.98
CA GLU A 57 7.88 -11.02 -3.41
C GLU A 57 6.81 -9.96 -3.07
N ILE A 58 6.52 -9.07 -4.02
CA ILE A 58 5.52 -8.00 -3.89
C ILE A 58 4.39 -8.23 -4.89
N PHE A 59 3.14 -8.17 -4.42
CA PHE A 59 1.95 -8.42 -5.22
C PHE A 59 0.97 -7.25 -5.14
N SER A 60 0.44 -6.83 -6.27
CA SER A 60 -0.65 -5.84 -6.30
C SER A 60 -2.02 -6.52 -6.15
N TRP A 61 -2.92 -5.90 -5.39
CA TRP A 61 -4.24 -6.45 -5.12
C TRP A 61 -5.34 -5.40 -5.25
N ASN A 62 -6.33 -5.71 -6.06
CA ASN A 62 -7.43 -4.80 -6.40
C ASN A 62 -8.77 -5.56 -6.41
N ASN A 63 -8.91 -6.53 -5.52
CA ASN A 63 -10.08 -7.38 -5.38
C ASN A 63 -10.47 -7.51 -3.90
N TYR A 64 -11.61 -8.13 -3.63
CA TYR A 64 -12.09 -8.41 -2.28
C TYR A 64 -11.27 -9.50 -1.59
N GLY A 65 -11.20 -9.44 -0.26
CA GLY A 65 -10.46 -10.37 0.58
C GLY A 65 -8.95 -10.34 0.32
N ILE A 66 -8.31 -11.48 0.51
CA ILE A 66 -6.88 -11.67 0.25
C ILE A 66 -6.65 -12.96 -0.55
N PRO A 67 -5.54 -13.10 -1.29
CA PRO A 67 -5.22 -14.32 -2.01
C PRO A 67 -5.10 -15.54 -1.08
N ALA A 68 -5.52 -16.70 -1.57
CA ALA A 68 -5.49 -17.96 -0.79
C ALA A 68 -4.08 -18.45 -0.43
N TRP A 69 -3.04 -17.96 -1.11
CA TRP A 69 -1.65 -18.33 -0.83
C TRP A 69 -1.03 -17.56 0.34
N MET A 70 -1.72 -16.54 0.87
CA MET A 70 -1.22 -15.75 1.99
C MET A 70 -1.22 -16.53 3.30
N THR A 71 -0.28 -16.18 4.16
CA THR A 71 -0.15 -16.69 5.52
C THR A 71 -0.03 -15.53 6.51
N SER A 72 -0.21 -15.80 7.80
CA SER A 72 -0.07 -14.80 8.88
C SER A 72 1.32 -14.15 8.96
N ASN A 73 2.33 -14.73 8.31
CA ASN A 73 3.68 -14.17 8.27
C ASN A 73 3.83 -13.09 7.18
N ASP A 74 2.90 -13.03 6.22
CA ASP A 74 2.95 -12.07 5.12
C ASP A 74 2.43 -10.69 5.56
N ASN A 75 2.82 -9.65 4.83
CA ASN A 75 2.49 -8.25 5.14
C ASN A 75 1.45 -7.71 4.16
N VAL A 76 0.59 -6.79 4.64
CA VAL A 76 -0.41 -6.12 3.81
C VAL A 76 -0.30 -4.61 3.95
N ILE A 77 -0.18 -3.91 2.82
CA ILE A 77 -0.26 -2.45 2.74
C ILE A 77 -1.61 -2.08 2.13
N CYS A 78 -2.48 -1.44 2.90
CA CYS A 78 -3.80 -0.99 2.47
C CYS A 78 -3.77 0.49 2.11
N ILE A 79 -4.02 0.82 0.84
CA ILE A 79 -4.00 2.18 0.32
C ILE A 79 -5.40 2.56 -0.14
N SER A 80 -5.96 3.62 0.43
CA SER A 80 -7.24 4.18 0.00
C SER A 80 -7.34 5.64 0.41
N TYR A 81 -7.30 6.57 -0.56
CA TYR A 81 -7.43 8.00 -0.27
C TYR A 81 -8.69 8.30 0.56
N SER A 82 -9.86 7.82 0.12
CA SER A 82 -11.13 8.04 0.82
C SER A 82 -11.26 7.29 2.15
N GLY A 83 -10.39 6.31 2.42
CA GLY A 83 -10.57 5.35 3.51
C GLY A 83 -11.74 4.37 3.39
N ASN A 84 -12.58 4.47 2.35
CA ASN A 84 -13.85 3.73 2.28
C ASN A 84 -13.95 2.79 1.07
N THR A 85 -12.84 2.54 0.38
CA THR A 85 -12.81 1.65 -0.78
C THR A 85 -13.12 0.21 -0.33
N ALA A 86 -14.21 -0.37 -0.82
CA ALA A 86 -14.76 -1.63 -0.31
C ALA A 86 -13.78 -2.81 -0.46
N GLU A 87 -13.05 -2.88 -1.57
CA GLU A 87 -12.04 -3.89 -1.84
C GLU A 87 -10.88 -3.78 -0.84
N THR A 88 -10.35 -2.58 -0.62
CA THR A 88 -9.26 -2.33 0.33
C THR A 88 -9.69 -2.63 1.77
N LEU A 89 -10.90 -2.24 2.17
CA LEU A 89 -11.47 -2.58 3.47
C LEU A 89 -11.65 -4.09 3.65
N SER A 90 -12.10 -4.77 2.60
CA SER A 90 -12.26 -6.23 2.61
C SER A 90 -10.91 -6.93 2.78
N ALA A 91 -9.87 -6.47 2.09
CA ALA A 91 -8.51 -6.97 2.25
C ALA A 91 -7.98 -6.72 3.66
N ALA A 92 -8.13 -5.50 4.20
CA ALA A 92 -7.69 -5.17 5.56
C ALA A 92 -8.34 -6.07 6.61
N LYS A 93 -9.66 -6.25 6.54
CA LYS A 93 -10.41 -7.12 7.47
C LYS A 93 -9.96 -8.58 7.37
N LYS A 94 -9.77 -9.11 6.16
CA LYS A 94 -9.30 -10.49 5.98
C LYS A 94 -7.85 -10.70 6.41
N ALA A 95 -6.98 -9.72 6.16
CA ALA A 95 -5.60 -9.74 6.65
C ALA A 95 -5.57 -9.74 8.19
N HIS A 96 -6.45 -8.96 8.82
CA HIS A 96 -6.55 -8.89 10.28
C HIS A 96 -7.03 -10.20 10.88
N GLU A 97 -8.10 -10.78 10.32
CA GLU A 97 -8.61 -12.10 10.71
C GLU A 97 -7.54 -13.20 10.60
N MET A 98 -6.66 -13.12 9.59
CA MET A 98 -5.55 -14.05 9.39
C MET A 98 -4.36 -13.80 10.33
N GLY A 99 -4.29 -12.63 10.96
CA GLY A 99 -3.18 -12.23 11.83
C GLY A 99 -1.95 -11.70 11.09
N CYS A 100 -2.13 -11.20 9.86
CA CYS A 100 -1.06 -10.55 9.10
C CYS A 100 -0.66 -9.20 9.73
N GLN A 101 0.57 -8.75 9.47
CA GLN A 101 0.94 -7.37 9.74
C GLN A 101 0.31 -6.43 8.70
N ILE A 102 -0.31 -5.35 9.16
CA ILE A 102 -1.05 -4.40 8.32
C ILE A 102 -0.49 -2.99 8.47
N GLU A 103 -0.27 -2.36 7.31
CA GLU A 103 0.17 -0.98 7.15
C GLU A 103 -0.90 -0.20 6.37
N VAL A 104 -1.24 1.01 6.80
CA VAL A 104 -2.33 1.79 6.20
C VAL A 104 -1.82 3.12 5.62
N ILE A 105 -2.30 3.48 4.43
CA ILE A 105 -2.12 4.79 3.81
C ILE A 105 -3.50 5.34 3.41
N THR A 106 -3.94 6.39 4.08
CA THR A 106 -5.30 6.94 3.92
C THR A 106 -5.35 8.41 4.37
N THR A 107 -6.39 9.16 3.99
CA THR A 107 -6.68 10.47 4.61
C THR A 107 -7.68 10.36 5.76
N GLY A 108 -8.19 9.17 6.07
CA GLY A 108 -9.21 8.91 7.11
C GLY A 108 -10.13 7.75 6.75
N GLY A 109 -11.43 7.92 7.02
CA GLY A 109 -12.49 6.96 6.70
C GLY A 109 -12.42 5.67 7.51
N GLU A 110 -13.24 4.69 7.14
CA GLU A 110 -13.34 3.42 7.87
C GLU A 110 -11.98 2.70 7.99
N LEU A 111 -11.14 2.79 6.96
CA LEU A 111 -9.79 2.19 7.00
C LEU A 111 -8.89 2.86 8.03
N GLY A 112 -9.02 4.19 8.21
CA GLY A 112 -8.32 4.93 9.25
C GLY A 112 -8.82 4.58 10.65
N ASP A 113 -10.14 4.45 10.81
CA ASP A 113 -10.77 4.07 12.07
C ASP A 113 -10.36 2.64 12.50
N LEU A 114 -10.33 1.69 11.57
CA LEU A 114 -9.83 0.33 11.81
C LEU A 114 -8.36 0.32 12.24
N ALA A 115 -7.54 1.18 11.63
CA ALA A 115 -6.14 1.29 12.00
C ALA A 115 -5.96 1.82 13.44
N ASP A 116 -6.80 2.77 13.87
CA ASP A 116 -6.83 3.23 15.27
C ASP A 116 -7.30 2.13 16.23
N GLU A 117 -8.42 1.49 15.90
CA GLU A 117 -9.04 0.45 16.73
C GLU A 117 -8.09 -0.71 17.01
N HIS A 118 -7.38 -1.17 15.98
CA HIS A 118 -6.48 -2.32 16.05
C HIS A 118 -5.01 -1.95 16.23
N ASN A 119 -4.70 -0.65 16.40
CA ASN A 119 -3.35 -0.12 16.56
C ASN A 119 -2.39 -0.54 15.43
N TRP A 120 -2.89 -0.50 14.18
CA TRP A 120 -2.05 -0.69 12.99
C TRP A 120 -1.24 0.56 12.71
N HIS A 121 -0.05 0.40 12.14
CA HIS A 121 0.70 1.56 11.69
C HIS A 121 -0.02 2.22 10.50
N LYS A 122 -0.14 3.55 10.55
CA LYS A 122 -0.85 4.34 9.54
C LYS A 122 -0.10 5.61 9.19
N ASN A 123 -0.08 5.93 7.90
CA ASN A 123 0.46 7.16 7.37
C ASN A 123 -0.67 7.97 6.74
N TYR A 124 -0.90 9.18 7.26
CA TYR A 124 -1.83 10.11 6.63
C TYR A 124 -1.15 10.80 5.44
N CYS A 125 -1.79 10.75 4.29
CA CYS A 125 -1.36 11.41 3.06
C CYS A 125 -2.28 12.58 2.70
#